data_AF-A0A6I7R2G5-F1
#
_entry.id   AF-A0A6I7R2G5-F1
#
_cell.length_a   1.000
_cell.length_b   1.000
_cell.length_c   1.000
_cell.angle_alpha   90.00
_cell.angle_beta   90.00
_cell.angle_gamma   90.00
#
_symmetry.space_group_name_H-M   'P 1'
#
loop_
_entity.id
_entity.type
_entity.pdbx_description
1 polymer ?
#
loop_
_entity_poly.entity_id
_entity_poly.type
_entity_poly.pdbx_seq_one_letter_code
_entity_poly.pdbx_strand_id
1 'polypeptide(L)'
;MAKKFIKGQKYTHEEYMQHSIEEMRRSKSEHTHKTDPKVGAVLVDKEGRLVEKAHRGEIRKGDHAEYTIFSKKLRTTDVTGFTPYTTLEPCVERNEPKTGCSFHTIDARIAKVFIGHKDPDPSVAGDGIKLLEDAKIEVGYYDKKYNEIIAKENEIFFEEARLRAKEADGKEITPALSPFESELSNFTLSDFSEEAQREMIDKMDLKFKMGSDAYNNFLFKLGLIKVKPKAKTAKPTGLGILLLGKQPELQFPQSRVKFTIRRENEDPIIKDFDGPLVLLPDKIEEYLEVIFPKEISRTGFQRNVKQDIPYRALLEVIMNAIVHRDYTIDNARIMIEVDKNKVVVSSPGIPLAPLDKFKTFSVASNSRNPKIAFILFEMGLVEERGFGMEELSKLEKQGYPKPEFELDGQILKTIIYRGGTDMQKKENLKGLKELLDHRVLTSEKYVQLTGVSERTARRHLNDLVKADKAIKEGDGPATEYRIKD
;
A
#
# COMPACT_ATOMS: atom_id res chain seq x y z
N MET A 1 -25.22 6.11 46.21
CA MET A 1 -24.38 4.95 46.60
C MET A 1 -24.90 3.76 45.80
N ALA A 2 -24.04 2.95 45.16
CA ALA A 2 -24.56 1.78 44.46
C ALA A 2 -25.10 0.78 45.49
N LYS A 3 -26.03 -0.08 45.06
CA LYS A 3 -26.51 -1.18 45.89
C LYS A 3 -25.33 -2.08 46.26
N LYS A 4 -25.43 -2.84 47.36
CA LYS A 4 -24.41 -3.83 47.71
C LYS A 4 -24.34 -4.89 46.60
N PHE A 5 -23.13 -5.22 46.15
CA PHE A 5 -22.91 -6.31 45.21
C PHE A 5 -23.41 -7.63 45.81
N ILE A 6 -24.28 -8.31 45.08
CA ILE A 6 -24.81 -9.63 45.40
C ILE A 6 -24.63 -10.49 44.14
N LYS A 7 -23.76 -11.49 44.23
CA LYS A 7 -23.46 -12.41 43.12
C LYS A 7 -24.74 -13.15 42.71
N GLY A 8 -25.02 -13.19 41.41
CA GLY A 8 -26.21 -13.80 40.83
C GLY A 8 -27.46 -12.91 40.80
N GLN A 9 -27.40 -11.69 41.35
CA GLN A 9 -28.50 -10.73 41.26
C GLN A 9 -28.49 -9.98 39.91
N LYS A 10 -29.68 -9.66 39.40
CA LYS A 10 -29.85 -8.77 38.25
C LYS A 10 -29.90 -7.30 38.69
N TYR A 11 -29.29 -6.45 37.88
CA TYR A 11 -29.20 -5.02 38.11
C TYR A 11 -29.54 -4.26 36.82
N THR A 12 -29.71 -2.95 36.90
CA THR A 12 -29.86 -2.12 35.71
C THR A 12 -28.51 -1.86 35.04
N HIS A 13 -28.52 -1.43 33.77
CA HIS A 13 -27.34 -0.98 33.05
C HIS A 13 -26.52 0.05 33.86
N GLU A 14 -27.21 1.03 34.44
CA GLU A 14 -26.64 2.05 35.31
C GLU A 14 -25.95 1.46 36.56
N GLU A 15 -26.57 0.48 37.19
CA GLU A 15 -26.03 -0.17 38.40
C GLU A 15 -24.77 -0.99 38.08
N TYR A 16 -24.66 -1.63 36.91
CA TYR A 16 -23.41 -2.31 36.51
C TYR A 16 -22.25 -1.32 36.34
N MET A 17 -22.51 -0.17 35.70
CA MET A 17 -21.52 0.91 35.55
C MET A 17 -21.08 1.45 36.92
N GLN A 18 -22.02 1.64 37.84
CA GLN A 18 -21.72 2.06 39.21
C GLN A 18 -20.88 1.02 39.95
N HIS A 19 -21.20 -0.26 39.83
CA HIS A 19 -20.44 -1.33 40.45
C HIS A 19 -19.00 -1.43 39.93
N SER A 20 -18.78 -1.26 38.62
CA SER A 20 -17.41 -1.24 38.08
C SER A 20 -16.62 -0.04 38.61
N ILE A 21 -17.26 1.13 38.78
CA ILE A 21 -16.63 2.33 39.36
C ILE A 21 -16.31 2.14 40.86
N GLU A 22 -17.19 1.47 41.61
CA GLU A 22 -16.91 1.14 43.01
C GLU A 22 -15.73 0.19 43.16
N GLU A 23 -15.57 -0.75 42.23
CA GLU A 23 -14.36 -1.58 42.17
C GLU A 23 -13.14 -0.79 41.73
N MET A 24 -13.28 0.09 40.74
CA MET A 24 -12.19 0.96 40.28
C MET A 24 -11.55 1.73 41.46
N ARG A 25 -12.37 2.27 42.37
CA ARG A 25 -11.91 2.97 43.59
C ARG A 25 -11.10 2.10 44.56
N ARG A 26 -11.19 0.78 44.46
CA ARG A 26 -10.44 -0.19 45.28
C ARG A 26 -9.09 -0.58 44.66
N SER A 27 -8.76 -0.06 43.48
CA SER A 27 -7.51 -0.36 42.78
C SER A 27 -6.28 -0.10 43.66
N LYS A 28 -5.31 -1.01 43.56
CA LYS A 28 -4.04 -0.93 44.31
C LYS A 28 -2.91 -0.60 43.34
N SER A 29 -2.20 0.49 43.60
CA SER A 29 -1.01 0.90 42.84
C SER A 29 0.09 -0.16 42.94
N GLU A 30 0.77 -0.46 41.84
CA GLU A 30 1.93 -1.34 41.80
C GLU A 30 3.24 -0.55 41.85
N HIS A 31 3.25 0.70 41.38
CA HIS A 31 4.41 1.58 41.36
C HIS A 31 4.34 2.66 42.44
N THR A 32 5.52 3.06 42.93
CA THR A 32 5.72 4.17 43.86
C THR A 32 6.20 5.45 43.19
N HIS A 33 6.72 5.35 41.96
CA HIS A 33 7.36 6.44 41.21
C HIS A 33 6.52 6.97 40.03
N LYS A 34 5.35 6.38 39.77
CA LYS A 34 4.41 6.83 38.74
C LYS A 34 2.98 6.49 39.14
N THR A 35 2.02 7.23 38.59
CA THR A 35 0.61 6.99 38.88
C THR A 35 0.09 5.87 38.00
N ASP A 36 -0.62 4.97 38.65
CA ASP A 36 -1.15 3.74 38.09
C ASP A 36 -2.66 3.93 37.85
N PRO A 37 -3.20 3.59 36.66
CA PRO A 37 -4.63 3.76 36.44
C PRO A 37 -5.44 2.95 37.44
N LYS A 38 -6.48 3.55 37.97
CA LYS A 38 -7.54 2.86 38.70
C LYS A 38 -8.48 2.25 37.67
N VAL A 39 -8.66 0.92 37.75
CA VAL A 39 -9.51 0.16 36.83
C VAL A 39 -10.37 -0.82 37.61
N GLY A 40 -11.67 -0.82 37.34
CA GLY A 40 -12.61 -1.80 37.87
C GLY A 40 -13.43 -2.40 36.74
N ALA A 41 -13.76 -3.68 36.90
CA ALA A 41 -14.60 -4.40 35.96
C ALA A 41 -15.64 -5.26 36.70
N VAL A 42 -16.81 -5.40 36.09
CA VAL A 42 -17.81 -6.41 36.49
C VAL A 42 -18.21 -7.23 35.28
N LEU A 43 -18.57 -8.49 35.50
CA LEU A 43 -18.99 -9.42 34.46
C LEU A 43 -20.45 -9.81 34.67
N VAL A 44 -21.25 -9.70 33.61
CA VAL A 44 -22.68 -10.01 33.60
C VAL A 44 -22.94 -11.19 32.67
N ASP A 45 -23.73 -12.16 33.10
CA ASP A 45 -24.13 -13.29 32.25
C ASP A 45 -25.23 -12.92 31.24
N LYS A 46 -25.59 -13.88 30.39
CA LYS A 46 -26.61 -13.73 29.35
C LYS A 46 -28.00 -13.42 29.90
N GLU A 47 -28.28 -13.82 31.14
CA GLU A 47 -29.55 -13.57 31.81
C GLU A 47 -29.56 -12.20 32.52
N GLY A 48 -28.46 -11.45 32.47
CA GLY A 48 -28.32 -10.16 33.14
C GLY A 48 -27.98 -10.30 34.63
N ARG A 49 -27.40 -11.40 35.09
CA ARG A 49 -26.97 -11.55 36.49
C ARG A 49 -25.51 -11.16 36.62
N LEU A 50 -25.18 -10.45 37.69
CA LEU A 50 -23.81 -10.05 37.98
C LEU A 50 -23.04 -11.25 38.55
N VAL A 51 -22.07 -11.76 37.79
CA VAL A 51 -21.35 -13.01 38.07
C VAL A 51 -20.09 -12.77 38.88
N GLU A 52 -19.31 -11.78 38.49
CA GLU A 52 -17.99 -11.54 39.08
C GLU A 52 -17.60 -10.08 38.95
N LYS A 53 -16.62 -9.68 39.76
CA LYS A 53 -16.05 -8.34 39.74
C LYS A 53 -14.57 -8.38 40.05
N ALA A 54 -13.84 -7.38 39.59
CA ALA A 54 -12.45 -7.21 40.00
C ALA A 54 -11.99 -5.76 39.88
N HIS A 55 -10.87 -5.46 40.53
CA HIS A 55 -10.15 -4.21 40.38
C HIS A 55 -8.66 -4.46 40.16
N ARG A 56 -7.97 -3.46 39.63
CA ARG A 56 -6.54 -3.56 39.38
C ARG A 56 -5.78 -3.81 40.68
N GLY A 57 -4.92 -4.83 40.68
CA GLY A 57 -4.13 -5.20 41.84
C GLY A 57 -4.90 -5.97 42.93
N GLU A 58 -6.11 -6.48 42.65
CA GLU A 58 -6.93 -7.18 43.64
C GLU A 58 -6.22 -8.42 44.21
N ILE A 59 -5.84 -9.37 43.34
CA ILE A 59 -5.20 -10.64 43.73
C ILE A 59 -3.68 -10.48 43.78
N ARG A 60 -3.06 -10.05 42.68
CA ARG A 60 -1.62 -9.81 42.58
C ARG A 60 -1.38 -8.37 42.13
N LYS A 61 -0.35 -7.73 42.68
CA LYS A 61 0.11 -6.41 42.22
C LYS A 61 0.35 -6.46 40.70
N GLY A 62 -0.23 -5.50 39.99
CA GLY A 62 -0.10 -5.37 38.54
C GLY A 62 -1.03 -6.22 37.69
N ASP A 63 -1.93 -7.00 38.29
CA ASP A 63 -3.00 -7.66 37.55
C ASP A 63 -4.10 -6.65 37.21
N HIS A 64 -4.55 -6.63 35.95
CA HIS A 64 -5.65 -5.77 35.51
C HIS A 64 -7.00 -6.38 35.94
N ALA A 65 -8.05 -5.57 35.97
CA ALA A 65 -9.36 -6.01 36.43
C ALA A 65 -9.93 -7.12 35.53
N GLU A 66 -9.89 -6.93 34.21
CA GLU A 66 -10.37 -7.88 33.20
C GLU A 66 -9.57 -9.19 33.26
N TYR A 67 -8.24 -9.09 33.32
CA TYR A 67 -7.36 -10.24 33.48
C TYR A 67 -7.69 -11.04 34.76
N THR A 68 -7.97 -10.34 35.86
CA THR A 68 -8.32 -10.98 37.13
C THR A 68 -9.64 -11.75 37.02
N ILE A 69 -10.64 -11.20 36.35
CA ILE A 69 -11.91 -11.88 36.10
C ILE A 69 -11.66 -13.15 35.28
N PHE A 70 -11.11 -13.01 34.06
CA PHE A 70 -11.04 -14.12 33.10
C PHE A 70 -9.97 -15.16 33.44
N SER A 71 -8.78 -14.71 33.82
CA SER A 71 -7.61 -15.60 33.97
C SER A 71 -7.38 -16.09 35.41
N LYS A 72 -8.01 -15.47 36.42
CA LYS A 72 -7.85 -15.88 37.83
C LYS A 72 -9.14 -16.42 38.42
N LYS A 73 -10.20 -15.60 38.45
CA LYS A 73 -11.45 -15.95 39.15
C LYS A 73 -12.28 -16.97 38.37
N LEU A 74 -12.37 -16.80 37.05
CA LEU A 74 -13.24 -17.60 36.18
C LEU A 74 -12.46 -18.48 35.18
N ARG A 75 -11.21 -18.82 35.49
CA ARG A 75 -10.30 -19.56 34.59
C ARG A 75 -10.90 -20.84 34.00
N THR A 76 -11.76 -21.53 34.76
CA THR A 76 -12.39 -22.80 34.37
C THR A 76 -13.88 -22.67 34.10
N THR A 77 -14.42 -21.44 34.04
CA THR A 77 -15.84 -21.18 33.83
C THR A 77 -16.06 -20.75 32.38
N ASP A 78 -17.03 -21.38 31.70
CA ASP A 78 -17.45 -20.90 30.38
C ASP A 78 -18.23 -19.59 30.53
N VAL A 79 -17.65 -18.52 30.00
CA VAL A 79 -18.22 -17.16 29.99
C VAL A 79 -18.58 -16.72 28.57
N THR A 80 -18.65 -17.65 27.62
CA THR A 80 -18.99 -17.37 26.22
C THR A 80 -20.29 -16.60 26.14
N GLY A 81 -20.27 -15.44 25.51
CA GLY A 81 -21.42 -14.55 25.30
C GLY A 81 -21.81 -13.70 26.51
N PHE A 82 -20.97 -13.62 27.55
CA PHE A 82 -21.18 -12.71 28.69
C PHE A 82 -20.87 -11.26 28.29
N THR A 83 -21.15 -10.33 29.20
CA THR A 83 -20.95 -8.89 28.99
C THR A 83 -20.15 -8.26 30.15
N PRO A 84 -18.86 -7.95 29.96
CA PRO A 84 -18.09 -7.14 30.89
C PRO A 84 -18.43 -5.65 30.79
N TYR A 85 -18.34 -5.00 31.94
CA TYR A 85 -18.43 -3.56 32.15
C TYR A 85 -17.10 -3.13 32.76
N THR A 86 -16.25 -2.46 32.01
CA THR A 86 -14.91 -2.02 32.44
C THR A 86 -14.82 -0.50 32.47
N THR A 87 -14.17 0.06 33.47
CA THR A 87 -14.05 1.52 33.60
C THR A 87 -13.05 2.14 32.64
N LEU A 88 -12.03 1.41 32.19
CA LEU A 88 -11.09 1.86 31.17
C LEU A 88 -11.07 0.90 29.99
N GLU A 89 -10.63 1.39 28.84
CA GLU A 89 -10.40 0.59 27.66
C GLU A 89 -9.49 -0.62 27.96
N PRO A 90 -9.89 -1.85 27.58
CA PRO A 90 -9.03 -3.02 27.70
C PRO A 90 -7.75 -2.84 26.87
N CYS A 91 -6.59 -3.03 27.50
CA CYS A 91 -5.31 -2.81 26.83
C CYS A 91 -4.98 -3.93 25.80
N VAL A 92 -4.33 -3.55 24.70
CA VAL A 92 -3.84 -4.50 23.67
C VAL A 92 -2.44 -5.00 24.00
N GLU A 93 -1.50 -4.10 24.26
CA GLU A 93 -0.12 -4.45 24.57
C GLU A 93 0.16 -4.47 26.07
N ARG A 94 0.96 -5.45 26.51
CA ARG A 94 1.51 -5.50 27.87
C ARG A 94 2.94 -6.04 27.81
N ASN A 95 3.73 -5.69 28.83
CA ASN A 95 5.09 -6.22 28.97
C ASN A 95 5.06 -7.75 29.10
N GLU A 96 5.81 -8.45 28.26
CA GLU A 96 5.99 -9.91 28.36
C GLU A 96 6.38 -10.31 29.80
N PRO A 97 5.84 -11.40 30.33
CA PRO A 97 5.01 -12.43 29.66
C PRO A 97 3.49 -12.16 29.71
N LYS A 98 3.05 -10.93 29.98
CA LYS A 98 1.62 -10.61 30.16
C LYS A 98 0.94 -10.37 28.80
N THR A 99 -0.23 -10.94 28.59
CA THR A 99 -1.08 -10.69 27.42
C THR A 99 -2.08 -9.55 27.68
N GLY A 100 -2.42 -8.78 26.64
CA GLY A 100 -3.44 -7.72 26.69
C GLY A 100 -4.82 -8.19 27.15
N CYS A 101 -5.56 -7.29 27.80
CA CYS A 101 -6.91 -7.58 28.29
C CYS A 101 -7.92 -7.77 27.15
N SER A 102 -7.69 -7.14 25.99
CA SER A 102 -8.54 -7.33 24.81
C SER A 102 -8.46 -8.77 24.29
N PHE A 103 -7.27 -9.37 24.26
CA PHE A 103 -7.11 -10.79 23.88
C PHE A 103 -7.79 -11.73 24.87
N HIS A 104 -7.68 -11.48 26.18
CA HIS A 104 -8.41 -12.27 27.17
C HIS A 104 -9.94 -12.17 26.99
N THR A 105 -10.43 -11.03 26.53
CA THR A 105 -11.86 -10.82 26.22
C THR A 105 -12.29 -11.59 24.98
N ILE A 106 -11.42 -11.62 23.95
CA ILE A 106 -11.64 -12.38 22.70
C ILE A 106 -11.57 -13.89 22.96
N ASP A 107 -10.55 -14.36 23.67
CA ASP A 107 -10.37 -15.77 24.04
C ASP A 107 -11.55 -16.29 24.87
N ALA A 108 -12.11 -15.42 25.73
CA ALA A 108 -13.31 -15.69 26.52
C ALA A 108 -14.61 -15.68 25.70
N ARG A 109 -14.56 -15.36 24.40
CA ARG A 109 -15.70 -15.32 23.47
C ARG A 109 -16.85 -14.46 23.98
N ILE A 110 -16.51 -13.29 24.51
CA ILE A 110 -17.45 -12.30 25.01
C ILE A 110 -18.30 -11.76 23.86
N ALA A 111 -19.60 -11.56 24.08
CA ALA A 111 -20.50 -11.04 23.05
C ALA A 111 -20.46 -9.52 22.94
N LYS A 112 -20.35 -8.84 24.09
CA LYS A 112 -20.45 -7.38 24.19
C LYS A 112 -19.61 -6.86 25.33
N VAL A 113 -18.96 -5.71 25.18
CA VAL A 113 -18.19 -5.02 26.23
C VAL A 113 -18.74 -3.61 26.38
N PHE A 114 -18.91 -3.14 27.62
CA PHE A 114 -19.16 -1.72 27.90
C PHE A 114 -17.91 -1.06 28.49
N ILE A 115 -17.49 0.06 27.90
CA ILE A 115 -16.26 0.78 28.26
C ILE A 115 -16.59 2.14 28.86
N GLY A 116 -16.02 2.42 30.03
CA GLY A 116 -16.24 3.64 30.77
C GLY A 116 -15.55 4.87 30.21
N HIS A 117 -14.26 4.74 29.90
CA HIS A 117 -13.46 5.80 29.31
C HIS A 117 -12.40 5.18 28.40
N LYS A 118 -12.14 5.82 27.25
CA LYS A 118 -11.09 5.41 26.31
C LYS A 118 -9.71 5.54 26.94
N ASP A 119 -8.69 4.87 26.41
CA ASP A 119 -7.33 5.09 26.91
C ASP A 119 -6.96 6.59 26.79
N PRO A 120 -6.43 7.22 27.85
CA PRO A 120 -6.02 8.62 27.81
C PRO A 120 -4.77 8.87 26.94
N ASP A 121 -4.00 7.84 26.62
CA ASP A 121 -2.82 7.94 25.78
C ASP A 121 -3.23 7.89 24.28
N PRO A 122 -3.14 9.01 23.54
CA PRO A 122 -3.57 9.08 22.14
C PRO A 122 -2.78 8.15 21.21
N SER A 123 -1.62 7.63 21.62
CA SER A 123 -0.86 6.67 20.81
C SER A 123 -1.45 5.26 20.81
N VAL A 124 -2.29 4.93 21.79
CA VAL A 124 -2.93 3.60 21.95
C VAL A 124 -4.46 3.68 22.12
N ALA A 125 -5.01 4.90 22.21
CA ALA A 125 -6.43 5.13 22.38
C ALA A 125 -7.24 4.56 21.21
N GLY A 126 -8.14 3.64 21.51
CA GLY A 126 -9.00 3.00 20.52
C GLY A 126 -8.43 1.73 19.91
N ASP A 127 -7.17 1.35 20.15
CA ASP A 127 -6.62 0.08 19.66
C ASP A 127 -7.34 -1.12 20.29
N GLY A 128 -7.67 -1.04 21.57
CA GLY A 128 -8.41 -2.07 22.29
C GLY A 128 -9.83 -2.19 21.78
N ILE A 129 -10.48 -1.05 21.54
CA ILE A 129 -11.83 -0.99 20.96
C ILE A 129 -11.84 -1.61 19.56
N LYS A 130 -10.93 -1.18 18.69
CA LYS A 130 -10.84 -1.66 17.30
C LYS A 130 -10.59 -3.16 17.25
N LEU A 131 -9.69 -3.68 18.10
CA LEU A 131 -9.41 -5.11 18.18
C LEU A 131 -10.65 -5.93 18.60
N LEU A 132 -11.48 -5.40 19.50
CA LEU A 132 -12.74 -6.04 19.91
C LEU A 132 -13.78 -6.00 18.77
N GLU A 133 -13.91 -4.88 18.08
CA GLU A 133 -14.81 -4.71 16.93
C GLU A 133 -14.41 -5.62 15.76
N ASP A 134 -13.12 -5.73 15.45
CA ASP A 134 -12.56 -6.63 14.44
C ASP A 134 -12.84 -8.10 14.77
N ALA A 135 -12.84 -8.44 16.07
CA ALA A 135 -13.24 -9.75 16.59
C ALA A 135 -14.77 -9.96 16.64
N LYS A 136 -15.56 -9.00 16.12
CA LYS A 136 -17.03 -9.00 16.09
C LYS A 136 -17.68 -8.99 17.48
N ILE A 137 -17.00 -8.41 18.46
CA ILE A 137 -17.54 -8.16 19.81
C ILE A 137 -18.20 -6.77 19.79
N GLU A 138 -19.44 -6.69 20.25
CA GLU A 138 -20.15 -5.40 20.30
C GLU A 138 -19.54 -4.50 21.38
N VAL A 139 -19.22 -3.24 21.05
CA VAL A 139 -18.66 -2.28 22.01
C VAL A 139 -19.70 -1.20 22.33
N GLY A 140 -20.06 -1.08 23.60
CA GLY A 140 -20.88 0.00 24.15
C GLY A 140 -20.07 0.94 25.04
N TYR A 141 -20.62 2.11 25.33
CA TYR A 141 -19.95 3.15 26.12
C TYR A 141 -20.80 3.54 27.32
N TYR A 142 -20.14 3.97 28.39
CA TYR A 142 -20.83 4.50 29.57
C TYR A 142 -21.40 5.88 29.28
N ASP A 143 -22.47 6.25 30.00
CA ASP A 143 -23.01 7.60 29.94
C ASP A 143 -21.98 8.64 30.38
N LYS A 144 -22.09 9.85 29.81
CA LYS A 144 -21.18 10.98 30.06
C LYS A 144 -20.90 11.21 31.55
N LYS A 145 -21.93 11.14 32.40
CA LYS A 145 -21.82 11.28 33.86
C LYS A 145 -20.83 10.27 34.47
N TYR A 146 -20.85 9.02 34.04
CA TYR A 146 -19.97 7.97 34.56
C TYR A 146 -18.55 8.08 33.99
N ASN A 147 -18.44 8.44 32.71
CA ASN A 147 -17.18 8.77 32.07
C ASN A 147 -16.44 9.91 32.82
N GLU A 148 -17.14 11.00 33.18
CA GLU A 148 -16.59 12.13 33.95
C GLU A 148 -16.11 11.71 35.35
N ILE A 149 -16.85 10.81 36.02
CA ILE A 149 -16.43 10.25 37.33
C ILE A 149 -15.12 9.47 37.17
N ILE A 150 -15.02 8.64 36.14
CA ILE A 150 -13.82 7.83 35.86
C ILE A 150 -12.63 8.74 35.54
N ALA A 151 -12.84 9.76 34.72
CA ALA A 151 -11.81 10.72 34.36
C ALA A 151 -11.30 11.49 35.58
N LYS A 152 -12.20 11.96 36.45
CA LYS A 152 -11.83 12.67 37.69
C LYS A 152 -11.03 11.79 38.65
N GLU A 153 -11.40 10.53 38.79
CA GLU A 153 -10.71 9.59 39.69
C GLU A 153 -9.31 9.17 39.18
N ASN A 154 -9.07 9.34 37.88
CA ASN A 154 -7.81 9.03 37.18
C ASN A 154 -7.06 10.28 36.68
N GLU A 155 -7.44 11.48 37.14
CA GLU A 155 -6.95 12.77 36.61
C GLU A 155 -5.42 12.84 36.53
N ILE A 156 -4.72 12.45 37.59
CA ILE A 156 -3.25 12.44 37.64
C ILE A 156 -2.67 11.49 36.59
N PHE A 157 -3.21 10.28 36.47
CA PHE A 157 -2.75 9.31 35.47
C PHE A 157 -3.01 9.81 34.04
N PHE A 158 -4.14 10.49 33.81
CA PHE A 158 -4.50 11.03 32.50
C PHE A 158 -3.60 12.20 32.11
N GLU A 159 -3.29 13.09 33.05
CA GLU A 159 -2.32 14.17 32.81
C GLU A 159 -0.90 13.62 32.58
N GLU A 160 -0.44 12.62 33.35
CA GLU A 160 0.83 11.93 33.09
C GLU A 160 0.85 11.24 31.72
N ALA A 161 -0.26 10.64 31.27
CA ALA A 161 -0.38 10.04 29.95
C ALA A 161 -0.36 11.09 28.83
N ARG A 162 -1.08 12.21 29.01
CA ARG A 162 -1.06 13.34 28.07
C ARG A 162 0.30 14.01 27.97
N LEU A 163 1.02 14.15 29.09
CA LEU A 163 2.37 14.70 29.09
C LEU A 163 3.33 13.76 28.38
N ARG A 164 3.28 12.45 28.64
CA ARG A 164 4.03 11.44 27.89
C ARG A 164 3.71 11.48 26.39
N ALA A 165 2.45 11.67 26.04
CA ALA A 165 2.03 11.81 24.66
C ALA A 165 2.50 13.11 24.01
N LYS A 166 2.51 14.24 24.72
CA LYS A 166 3.06 15.52 24.25
C LYS A 166 4.59 15.48 24.09
N GLU A 167 5.28 14.80 25.00
CA GLU A 167 6.73 14.52 24.87
C GLU A 167 7.01 13.56 23.71
N ALA A 168 6.09 12.63 23.44
CA ALA A 168 6.14 11.76 22.27
C ALA A 168 5.78 12.51 20.97
N ASP A 169 4.89 13.50 20.97
CA ASP A 169 4.49 14.35 19.82
C ASP A 169 5.64 15.22 19.29
N GLY A 170 6.74 15.38 20.05
CA GLY A 170 8.02 15.90 19.53
C GLY A 170 8.71 14.95 18.53
N LYS A 171 8.18 13.73 18.37
CA LYS A 171 8.50 12.76 17.33
C LYS A 171 7.19 12.44 16.60
N GLU A 172 7.18 12.68 15.29
CA GLU A 172 6.05 12.47 14.38
C GLU A 172 5.02 11.42 14.82
N ILE A 173 3.76 11.87 14.87
CA ILE A 173 2.55 11.06 14.98
C ILE A 173 2.65 9.90 13.98
N THR A 174 2.75 8.67 14.48
CA THR A 174 2.63 7.48 13.64
C THR A 174 1.16 7.04 13.67
N PRO A 175 0.45 7.06 12.52
CA PRO A 175 -0.86 6.41 12.42
C PRO A 175 -0.73 4.93 12.76
N ALA A 176 -1.83 4.29 13.19
CA ALA A 176 -1.92 2.85 13.43
C ALA A 176 -1.09 2.09 12.39
N LEU A 177 0.00 1.45 12.86
CA LEU A 177 1.02 0.87 12.00
C LEU A 177 0.34 -0.05 10.98
N SER A 178 0.47 0.29 9.70
CA SER A 178 0.10 -0.60 8.61
C SER A 178 0.77 -1.97 8.84
N PRO A 179 0.22 -3.11 8.37
CA PRO A 179 0.87 -4.43 8.49
C PRO A 179 2.35 -4.45 8.02
N PHE A 180 2.75 -3.46 7.24
CA PHE A 180 4.12 -3.24 6.78
C PHE A 180 5.03 -2.58 7.82
N GLU A 181 4.52 -1.82 8.77
CA GLU A 181 5.32 -1.14 9.79
C GLU A 181 5.37 -1.87 11.14
N SER A 182 4.55 -2.93 11.29
CA SER A 182 4.59 -3.87 12.41
C SER A 182 5.76 -4.87 12.31
N GLU A 183 6.22 -5.38 13.45
CA GLU A 183 7.18 -6.49 13.48
C GLU A 183 6.54 -7.79 12.98
N LEU A 184 7.29 -8.61 12.24
CA LEU A 184 6.87 -9.94 11.86
C LEU A 184 7.50 -10.97 12.79
N SER A 185 6.67 -11.66 13.60
CA SER A 185 7.12 -12.66 14.58
C SER A 185 7.81 -13.87 13.93
N ASN A 186 7.30 -14.30 12.77
CA ASN A 186 7.74 -15.49 12.03
C ASN A 186 9.04 -15.29 11.25
N PHE A 187 9.60 -14.08 11.22
CA PHE A 187 10.80 -13.75 10.45
C PHE A 187 11.96 -13.36 11.37
N THR A 188 13.18 -13.52 10.90
CA THR A 188 14.42 -13.07 11.54
C THR A 188 15.27 -12.26 10.57
N LEU A 189 16.30 -11.56 11.06
CA LEU A 189 17.17 -10.77 10.17
C LEU A 189 17.93 -11.64 9.14
N SER A 190 18.07 -12.94 9.38
CA SER A 190 18.61 -13.90 8.41
C SER A 190 17.73 -14.07 7.17
N ASP A 191 16.47 -13.64 7.21
CA ASP A 191 15.55 -13.67 6.08
C ASP A 191 15.75 -12.47 5.14
N PHE A 192 16.60 -11.50 5.50
CA PHE A 192 17.06 -10.49 4.56
C PHE A 192 18.05 -11.08 3.56
N SER A 193 17.91 -10.70 2.31
CA SER A 193 18.82 -11.00 1.21
C SER A 193 20.13 -10.24 1.42
N GLU A 194 21.24 -10.96 1.37
CA GLU A 194 22.57 -10.34 1.43
C GLU A 194 22.85 -9.47 0.20
N GLU A 195 22.34 -9.89 -0.97
CA GLU A 195 22.43 -9.11 -2.21
C GLU A 195 21.68 -7.79 -2.09
N ALA A 196 20.43 -7.81 -1.61
CA ALA A 196 19.63 -6.59 -1.45
C ALA A 196 20.23 -5.63 -0.42
N GLN A 197 20.75 -6.17 0.69
CA GLN A 197 21.42 -5.35 1.70
C GLN A 197 22.71 -4.72 1.16
N ARG A 198 23.51 -5.49 0.40
CA ARG A 198 24.72 -4.98 -0.25
C ARG A 198 24.39 -3.91 -1.27
N GLU A 199 23.40 -4.15 -2.14
CA GLU A 199 22.97 -3.19 -3.15
C GLU A 199 22.50 -1.88 -2.51
N MET A 200 21.73 -1.95 -1.41
CA MET A 200 21.32 -0.78 -0.67
C MET A 200 22.51 -0.03 -0.05
N ILE A 201 23.48 -0.75 0.52
CA ILE A 201 24.70 -0.14 1.08
C ILE A 201 25.50 0.58 -0.01
N ASP A 202 25.70 -0.08 -1.15
CA ASP A 202 26.53 0.40 -2.24
C ASP A 202 25.88 1.58 -2.97
N LYS A 203 24.59 1.49 -3.35
CA LYS A 203 23.88 2.58 -4.06
C LYS A 203 23.66 3.82 -3.19
N MET A 204 23.54 3.67 -1.87
CA MET A 204 23.40 4.79 -0.93
C MET A 204 24.75 5.31 -0.39
N ASP A 205 25.89 4.77 -0.85
CA ASP A 205 27.25 5.10 -0.36
C ASP A 205 27.38 5.02 1.18
N LEU A 206 26.79 3.98 1.79
CA LEU A 206 26.79 3.81 3.24
C LEU A 206 28.12 3.23 3.74
N LYS A 207 28.73 3.91 4.72
CA LYS A 207 29.99 3.46 5.36
C LYS A 207 29.79 2.37 6.43
N PHE A 208 28.71 1.60 6.33
CA PHE A 208 28.37 0.58 7.31
C PHE A 208 28.77 -0.82 6.84
N LYS A 209 29.24 -1.66 7.77
CA LYS A 209 29.34 -3.09 7.52
C LYS A 209 27.96 -3.74 7.73
N MET A 210 27.53 -4.58 6.81
CA MET A 210 26.30 -5.38 6.95
C MET A 210 26.30 -6.13 8.29
N GLY A 211 25.17 -6.10 9.00
CA GLY A 211 24.99 -6.71 10.31
C GLY A 211 25.66 -5.99 11.49
N SER A 212 26.39 -4.90 11.27
CA SER A 212 26.93 -4.09 12.37
C SER A 212 25.83 -3.37 13.16
N ASP A 213 26.10 -3.01 14.42
CA ASP A 213 25.16 -2.23 15.24
C ASP A 213 24.78 -0.90 14.59
N ALA A 214 25.72 -0.25 13.90
CA ALA A 214 25.47 0.97 13.16
C ALA A 214 24.49 0.74 12.00
N TYR A 215 24.67 -0.34 11.23
CA TYR A 215 23.76 -0.73 10.16
C TYR A 215 22.37 -1.09 10.70
N ASN A 216 22.29 -1.90 11.77
CA ASN A 216 21.02 -2.25 12.39
C ASN A 216 20.29 -1.01 12.93
N ASN A 217 21.01 -0.06 13.53
CA ASN A 217 20.43 1.21 13.97
C ASN A 217 19.93 2.06 12.78
N PHE A 218 20.63 2.04 11.65
CA PHE A 218 20.17 2.66 10.42
C PHE A 218 18.86 2.03 9.91
N LEU A 219 18.82 0.70 9.79
CA LEU A 219 17.59 -0.05 9.44
C LEU A 219 16.43 0.24 10.39
N PHE A 220 16.71 0.36 11.70
CA PHE A 220 15.73 0.69 12.71
C PHE A 220 15.14 2.09 12.50
N LYS A 221 15.99 3.09 12.22
CA LYS A 221 15.56 4.46 11.91
C LYS A 221 14.70 4.54 10.65
N LEU A 222 15.00 3.72 9.64
CA LEU A 222 14.17 3.60 8.44
C LEU A 222 12.87 2.81 8.67
N GLY A 223 12.71 2.16 9.83
CA GLY A 223 11.55 1.33 10.15
C GLY A 223 11.55 -0.03 9.45
N LEU A 224 12.70 -0.52 8.97
CA LEU A 224 12.86 -1.83 8.33
C LEU A 224 12.99 -2.96 9.37
N ILE A 225 13.40 -2.61 10.58
CA ILE A 225 13.47 -3.54 11.71
C ILE A 225 12.90 -2.88 12.97
N LYS A 226 12.42 -3.70 13.91
CA LYS A 226 12.16 -3.31 15.30
C LYS A 226 13.26 -3.91 16.17
N VAL A 227 13.78 -3.11 17.09
CA VAL A 227 14.77 -3.54 18.08
C VAL A 227 14.07 -3.62 19.44
N LYS A 228 14.22 -4.73 20.16
CA LYS A 228 13.76 -4.88 21.55
C LYS A 228 14.94 -4.66 22.48
N PRO A 229 15.11 -3.45 23.08
CA PRO A 229 16.34 -3.10 23.80
C PRO A 229 16.64 -4.02 24.99
N LYS A 230 15.59 -4.50 25.67
CA LYS A 230 15.71 -5.40 26.82
C LYS A 230 16.13 -6.82 26.45
N ALA A 231 15.71 -7.29 25.27
CA ALA A 231 16.01 -8.64 24.78
C ALA A 231 17.29 -8.69 23.93
N LYS A 232 17.85 -7.52 23.53
CA LYS A 232 18.93 -7.41 22.54
C LYS A 232 18.63 -8.14 21.22
N THR A 233 17.35 -8.26 20.87
CA THR A 233 16.90 -8.92 19.65
C THR A 233 16.36 -7.88 18.68
N ALA A 234 16.57 -8.11 17.38
CA ALA A 234 15.97 -7.34 16.31
C ALA A 234 15.13 -8.26 15.41
N LYS A 235 13.99 -7.74 14.97
CA LYS A 235 13.02 -8.45 14.11
C LYS A 235 12.68 -7.57 12.90
N PRO A 236 12.52 -8.17 11.71
CA PRO A 236 12.15 -7.41 10.53
C PRO A 236 10.71 -6.91 10.62
N THR A 237 10.45 -5.76 10.02
CA THR A 237 9.08 -5.30 9.75
C THR A 237 8.60 -5.84 8.40
N GLY A 238 7.31 -5.71 8.09
CA GLY A 238 6.80 -6.04 6.76
C GLY A 238 7.48 -5.22 5.65
N LEU A 239 7.79 -3.95 5.90
CA LEU A 239 8.54 -3.07 5.02
C LEU A 239 9.99 -3.55 4.84
N GLY A 240 10.62 -4.00 5.93
CA GLY A 240 11.93 -4.65 5.87
C GLY A 240 11.92 -5.89 4.99
N ILE A 241 10.91 -6.76 5.12
CA ILE A 241 10.76 -7.94 4.26
C ILE A 241 10.49 -7.52 2.80
N LEU A 242 9.59 -6.56 2.54
CA LEU A 242 9.32 -6.10 1.18
C LEU A 242 10.58 -5.57 0.48
N LEU A 243 11.36 -4.73 1.16
CA LEU A 243 12.52 -4.08 0.55
C LEU A 243 13.78 -4.95 0.54
N LEU A 244 13.99 -5.80 1.55
CA LEU A 244 15.25 -6.51 1.75
C LEU A 244 15.09 -8.02 1.89
N GLY A 245 13.88 -8.57 1.94
CA GLY A 245 13.65 -10.01 2.15
C GLY A 245 14.16 -10.89 1.01
N LYS A 246 14.57 -12.12 1.33
CA LYS A 246 14.95 -13.15 0.33
C LYS A 246 13.78 -13.55 -0.56
N GLN A 247 12.60 -13.70 0.04
CA GLN A 247 11.37 -14.17 -0.59
C GLN A 247 10.16 -13.41 -0.05
N PRO A 248 10.06 -12.08 -0.26
CA PRO A 248 8.94 -11.27 0.23
C PRO A 248 7.59 -11.78 -0.22
N GLU A 249 7.51 -12.41 -1.38
CA GLU A 249 6.29 -12.97 -1.97
C GLU A 249 5.65 -14.10 -1.15
N LEU A 250 6.39 -14.73 -0.22
CA LEU A 250 5.80 -15.70 0.71
C LEU A 250 4.88 -15.03 1.74
N GLN A 251 5.23 -13.81 2.16
CA GLN A 251 4.42 -13.01 3.08
C GLN A 251 3.46 -12.08 2.32
N PHE A 252 3.91 -11.57 1.18
CA PHE A 252 3.21 -10.59 0.37
C PHE A 252 3.14 -11.09 -1.09
N PRO A 253 2.31 -12.09 -1.42
CA PRO A 253 2.19 -12.62 -2.79
C PRO A 253 1.92 -11.55 -3.86
N GLN A 254 1.39 -10.41 -3.42
CA GLN A 254 1.05 -9.23 -4.19
C GLN A 254 2.24 -8.31 -4.53
N SER A 255 3.43 -8.53 -3.95
CA SER A 255 4.64 -7.74 -4.23
C SER A 255 5.23 -7.98 -5.63
N ARG A 256 4.82 -9.07 -6.29
CA ARG A 256 5.31 -9.46 -7.62
C ARG A 256 4.90 -8.46 -8.70
N VAL A 257 5.75 -8.30 -9.70
CA VAL A 257 5.44 -7.57 -10.95
C VAL A 257 5.31 -8.58 -12.08
N LYS A 258 4.15 -8.63 -12.73
CA LYS A 258 3.87 -9.61 -13.78
C LYS A 258 3.87 -8.96 -15.16
N PHE A 259 4.72 -9.45 -16.04
CA PHE A 259 4.73 -9.11 -17.46
C PHE A 259 3.92 -10.11 -18.26
N THR A 260 3.15 -9.61 -19.22
CA THR A 260 2.46 -10.41 -20.24
C THR A 260 2.71 -9.78 -21.60
N ILE A 261 3.47 -10.46 -22.45
CA ILE A 261 3.83 -10.00 -23.80
C ILE A 261 2.95 -10.73 -24.80
N ARG A 262 2.18 -9.98 -25.58
CA ARG A 262 1.31 -10.49 -26.65
C ARG A 262 1.92 -10.14 -28.00
N ARG A 263 2.14 -11.17 -28.81
CA ARG A 263 2.54 -11.05 -30.21
C ARG A 263 1.42 -11.59 -31.09
N GLU A 264 1.33 -11.10 -32.33
CA GLU A 264 0.30 -11.59 -33.24
C GLU A 264 0.54 -13.07 -33.55
N ASN A 265 -0.51 -13.89 -33.45
CA ASN A 265 -0.48 -15.32 -33.76
C ASN A 265 0.49 -16.16 -32.90
N GLU A 266 0.92 -15.68 -31.73
CA GLU A 266 1.73 -16.43 -30.77
C GLU A 266 1.05 -16.47 -29.39
N ASP A 267 1.35 -17.51 -28.61
CA ASP A 267 0.90 -17.58 -27.22
C ASP A 267 1.55 -16.47 -26.37
N PRO A 268 0.83 -15.89 -25.40
CA PRO A 268 1.39 -14.84 -24.54
C PRO A 268 2.58 -15.34 -23.73
N ILE A 269 3.68 -14.59 -23.76
CA ILE A 269 4.85 -14.85 -22.91
C ILE A 269 4.60 -14.19 -21.56
N ILE A 270 4.64 -14.98 -20.49
CA ILE A 270 4.43 -14.51 -19.11
C ILE A 270 5.75 -14.58 -18.35
N LYS A 271 6.10 -13.47 -17.69
CA LYS A 271 7.27 -13.39 -16.81
C LYS A 271 6.90 -12.67 -15.51
N ASP A 272 7.04 -13.36 -14.38
CA ASP A 272 6.90 -12.74 -13.07
C ASP A 272 8.29 -12.32 -12.56
N PHE A 273 8.35 -11.15 -11.93
CA PHE A 273 9.48 -10.64 -11.16
C PHE A 273 9.12 -10.68 -9.68
N ASP A 274 9.95 -11.38 -8.92
CA ASP A 274 9.84 -11.59 -7.48
C ASP A 274 11.15 -11.19 -6.76
N GLY A 275 11.12 -11.27 -5.44
CA GLY A 275 12.23 -10.83 -4.60
C GLY A 275 12.08 -9.39 -4.09
N PRO A 276 13.13 -8.90 -3.42
CA PRO A 276 13.11 -7.62 -2.71
C PRO A 276 12.94 -6.43 -3.65
N LEU A 277 12.11 -5.47 -3.25
CA LEU A 277 11.77 -4.31 -4.09
C LEU A 277 12.99 -3.50 -4.53
N VAL A 278 14.08 -3.48 -3.75
CA VAL A 278 15.31 -2.75 -4.11
C VAL A 278 16.07 -3.37 -5.28
N LEU A 279 15.81 -4.65 -5.59
CA LEU A 279 16.45 -5.37 -6.71
C LEU A 279 15.56 -5.49 -7.95
N LEU A 280 14.25 -5.19 -7.81
CA LEU A 280 13.33 -5.31 -8.95
C LEU A 280 13.63 -4.34 -10.11
N PRO A 281 14.00 -3.07 -9.88
CA PRO A 281 14.21 -2.11 -10.95
C PRO A 281 15.26 -2.57 -11.96
N ASP A 282 16.44 -2.98 -11.49
CA ASP A 282 17.53 -3.42 -12.37
C ASP A 282 17.13 -4.67 -13.16
N LYS A 283 16.49 -5.66 -12.52
CA LYS A 283 15.96 -6.87 -13.20
C LYS A 283 14.93 -6.54 -14.27
N ILE A 284 14.04 -5.58 -13.98
CA ILE A 284 13.00 -5.15 -14.92
C ILE A 284 13.64 -4.38 -16.07
N GLU A 285 14.59 -3.49 -15.79
CA GLU A 285 15.31 -2.73 -16.81
C GLU A 285 16.04 -3.65 -17.79
N GLU A 286 16.80 -4.63 -17.29
CA GLU A 286 17.46 -5.65 -18.11
C GLU A 286 16.46 -6.38 -19.03
N TYR A 287 15.29 -6.74 -18.49
CA TYR A 287 14.27 -7.40 -19.29
C TYR A 287 13.62 -6.49 -20.33
N LEU A 288 13.43 -5.20 -20.00
CA LEU A 288 12.94 -4.21 -20.95
C LEU A 288 13.93 -3.97 -22.09
N GLU A 289 15.24 -4.02 -21.85
CA GLU A 289 16.24 -3.94 -22.93
C GLU A 289 16.16 -5.14 -23.89
N VAL A 290 15.76 -6.32 -23.39
CA VAL A 290 15.49 -7.51 -24.23
C VAL A 290 14.20 -7.36 -25.03
N ILE A 291 13.14 -6.81 -24.43
CA ILE A 291 11.84 -6.62 -25.11
C ILE A 291 11.91 -5.48 -26.13
N PHE A 292 12.63 -4.40 -25.80
CA PHE A 292 12.74 -3.17 -26.57
C PHE A 292 14.20 -2.88 -26.96
N PRO A 293 14.78 -3.70 -27.86
CA PRO A 293 16.16 -3.54 -28.27
C PRO A 293 16.40 -2.19 -28.95
N LYS A 294 17.59 -1.63 -28.74
CA LYS A 294 18.06 -0.39 -29.37
C LYS A 294 18.33 -0.62 -30.85
N GLU A 295 17.54 -0.03 -31.75
CA GLU A 295 17.82 -0.07 -33.18
C GLU A 295 18.89 0.97 -33.54
N ILE A 296 19.91 0.53 -34.28
CA ILE A 296 20.98 1.41 -34.78
C ILE A 296 20.64 1.81 -36.21
N SER A 297 20.21 3.06 -36.40
CA SER A 297 20.10 3.64 -37.74
C SER A 297 21.45 4.19 -38.19
N ARG A 298 21.89 3.79 -39.39
CA ARG A 298 23.13 4.27 -40.05
C ARG A 298 22.81 5.25 -41.19
N THR A 299 21.99 6.26 -40.92
CA THR A 299 21.77 7.36 -41.86
C THR A 299 22.87 8.42 -41.68
N GLY A 300 23.99 8.26 -42.39
CA GLY A 300 25.14 9.17 -42.38
C GLY A 300 26.27 8.77 -41.42
N PHE A 301 27.27 9.64 -41.26
CA PHE A 301 28.40 9.44 -40.31
C PHE A 301 27.98 9.52 -38.83
N GLN A 302 26.73 9.88 -38.54
CA GLN A 302 26.20 9.98 -37.18
C GLN A 302 25.38 8.73 -36.82
N ARG A 303 25.74 8.12 -35.69
CA ARG A 303 25.03 6.98 -35.11
C ARG A 303 23.79 7.46 -34.37
N ASN A 304 22.60 7.19 -34.90
CA ASN A 304 21.35 7.46 -34.20
C ASN A 304 20.78 6.16 -33.64
N VAL A 305 20.69 6.08 -32.30
CA VAL A 305 20.03 4.97 -31.59
C VAL A 305 18.56 5.34 -31.42
N LYS A 306 17.64 4.51 -31.92
CA LYS A 306 16.20 4.71 -31.76
C LYS A 306 15.62 3.47 -31.08
N GLN A 307 14.84 3.67 -30.02
CA GLN A 307 14.00 2.63 -29.44
C GLN A 307 12.56 2.83 -29.92
N ASP A 308 11.80 1.76 -30.07
CA ASP A 308 10.40 1.79 -30.54
C ASP A 308 9.41 2.29 -29.45
N ILE A 309 9.91 2.64 -28.28
CA ILE A 309 9.11 3.10 -27.14
C ILE A 309 9.84 4.25 -26.44
N PRO A 310 9.13 5.21 -25.82
CA PRO A 310 9.79 6.18 -24.95
C PRO A 310 10.28 5.50 -23.66
N TYR A 311 11.47 4.91 -23.74
CA TYR A 311 12.04 4.02 -22.73
C TYR A 311 12.12 4.66 -21.34
N ARG A 312 12.59 5.90 -21.25
CA ARG A 312 12.68 6.65 -19.98
C ARG A 312 11.29 6.85 -19.34
N ALA A 313 10.29 7.22 -20.14
CA ALA A 313 8.93 7.37 -19.66
C ALA A 313 8.31 6.04 -19.21
N LEU A 314 8.62 4.93 -19.88
CA LEU A 314 8.16 3.62 -19.44
C LEU A 314 8.77 3.23 -18.09
N LEU A 315 10.09 3.40 -17.92
CA LEU A 315 10.77 3.13 -16.64
C LEU A 315 10.13 3.96 -15.52
N GLU A 316 9.93 5.26 -15.76
CA GLU A 316 9.29 6.15 -14.80
C GLU A 316 7.88 5.68 -14.40
N VAL A 317 7.06 5.24 -15.36
CA VAL A 317 5.72 4.72 -15.08
C VAL A 317 5.77 3.43 -14.25
N ILE A 318 6.69 2.52 -14.54
CA ILE A 318 6.87 1.27 -13.79
C ILE A 318 7.36 1.56 -12.38
N MET A 319 8.34 2.46 -12.23
CA MET A 319 8.86 2.86 -10.93
C MET A 319 7.79 3.56 -10.08
N ASN A 320 6.99 4.44 -10.69
CA ASN A 320 5.83 5.02 -10.01
C ASN A 320 4.81 3.96 -9.61
N ALA A 321 4.58 2.94 -10.44
CA ALA A 321 3.71 1.82 -10.07
C ALA A 321 4.26 1.08 -8.83
N ILE A 322 5.56 0.80 -8.76
CA ILE A 322 6.21 0.14 -7.61
C ILE A 322 6.11 1.00 -6.34
N VAL A 323 6.43 2.29 -6.45
CA VAL A 323 6.47 3.24 -5.32
C VAL A 323 5.06 3.53 -4.79
N HIS A 324 4.08 3.75 -5.66
CA HIS A 324 2.75 4.22 -5.27
C HIS A 324 1.70 3.12 -5.14
N ARG A 325 2.06 1.86 -5.43
CA ARG A 325 1.19 0.69 -5.24
C ARG A 325 0.59 0.67 -3.84
N ASP A 326 -0.70 0.36 -3.77
CA ASP A 326 -1.32 0.04 -2.49
C ASP A 326 -0.99 -1.40 -2.09
N TYR A 327 -0.02 -1.55 -1.19
CA TYR A 327 0.43 -2.87 -0.76
C TYR A 327 -0.59 -3.63 0.09
N THR A 328 -1.61 -2.94 0.63
CA THR A 328 -2.69 -3.55 1.42
C THR A 328 -3.66 -4.37 0.57
N ILE A 329 -3.70 -4.15 -0.75
CA ILE A 329 -4.48 -4.95 -1.69
C ILE A 329 -3.70 -6.23 -2.01
N ASP A 330 -4.11 -7.34 -1.42
CA ASP A 330 -3.44 -8.65 -1.50
C ASP A 330 -3.86 -9.51 -2.69
N ASN A 331 -5.04 -9.27 -3.25
CA ASN A 331 -5.60 -10.01 -4.38
C ASN A 331 -5.21 -9.47 -5.77
N ALA A 332 -4.39 -8.41 -5.83
CA ALA A 332 -3.96 -7.79 -7.08
C ALA A 332 -2.47 -7.44 -7.04
N ARG A 333 -1.81 -7.48 -8.20
CA ARG A 333 -0.37 -7.19 -8.35
C ARG A 333 -0.15 -6.20 -9.49
N ILE A 334 1.06 -5.66 -9.62
CA ILE A 334 1.38 -4.82 -10.78
C ILE A 334 1.40 -5.70 -12.02
N MET A 335 0.63 -5.32 -13.04
CA MET A 335 0.54 -6.03 -14.32
C MET A 335 1.08 -5.11 -15.42
N ILE A 336 2.03 -5.60 -16.21
CA ILE A 336 2.61 -4.90 -17.35
C ILE A 336 2.28 -5.71 -18.59
N GLU A 337 1.34 -5.20 -19.39
CA GLU A 337 0.91 -5.84 -20.62
C GLU A 337 1.57 -5.15 -21.80
N VAL A 338 2.29 -5.90 -22.61
CA VAL A 338 3.00 -5.40 -23.79
C VAL A 338 2.35 -5.99 -25.02
N ASP A 339 1.91 -5.15 -25.95
CA ASP A 339 1.49 -5.56 -27.28
C ASP A 339 2.31 -4.82 -28.36
N LYS A 340 1.92 -4.98 -29.64
CA LYS A 340 2.62 -4.36 -30.77
C LYS A 340 2.54 -2.82 -30.79
N ASN A 341 1.51 -2.25 -30.18
CA ASN A 341 1.16 -0.83 -30.26
C ASN A 341 1.39 -0.06 -28.96
N LYS A 342 1.38 -0.74 -27.81
CA LYS A 342 1.42 -0.09 -26.50
C LYS A 342 1.93 -1.00 -25.38
N VAL A 343 2.27 -0.36 -24.28
CA VAL A 343 2.51 -0.97 -22.98
C VAL A 343 1.51 -0.40 -21.98
N VAL A 344 0.80 -1.28 -21.27
CA VAL A 344 -0.17 -0.91 -20.24
C VAL A 344 0.38 -1.33 -18.89
N VAL A 345 0.65 -0.35 -18.03
CA VAL A 345 1.08 -0.57 -16.63
C VAL A 345 -0.12 -0.39 -15.72
N SER A 346 -0.57 -1.48 -15.10
CA SER A 346 -1.69 -1.51 -14.17
C SER A 346 -1.17 -1.59 -12.73
N SER A 347 -1.41 -0.56 -11.93
CA SER A 347 -1.01 -0.48 -10.52
C SER A 347 -2.23 -0.55 -9.59
N PRO A 348 -2.29 -1.51 -8.65
CA PRO A 348 -3.34 -1.54 -7.62
C PRO A 348 -3.27 -0.34 -6.67
N GLY A 349 -4.43 0.24 -6.40
CA GLY A 349 -4.62 1.40 -5.53
C GLY A 349 -5.17 2.61 -6.28
N ILE A 350 -6.17 3.28 -5.69
CA ILE A 350 -6.68 4.55 -6.21
C ILE A 350 -5.57 5.62 -6.06
N PRO A 351 -5.27 6.43 -7.09
CA PRO A 351 -4.28 7.49 -6.97
C PRO A 351 -4.68 8.51 -5.90
N LEU A 352 -3.69 9.07 -5.20
CA LEU A 352 -3.92 10.12 -4.18
C LEU A 352 -4.35 11.45 -4.81
N ALA A 353 -4.10 11.63 -6.12
CA ALA A 353 -4.54 12.78 -6.88
C ALA A 353 -5.74 12.41 -7.78
N PRO A 354 -6.65 13.36 -8.02
CA PRO A 354 -7.72 13.20 -9.02
C PRO A 354 -7.18 12.89 -10.43
N LEU A 355 -7.90 12.06 -11.18
CA LEU A 355 -7.47 11.57 -12.50
C LEU A 355 -7.31 12.71 -13.54
N ASP A 356 -8.06 13.80 -13.42
CA ASP A 356 -7.92 15.00 -14.26
C ASP A 356 -6.52 15.61 -14.17
N LYS A 357 -5.88 15.58 -12.99
CA LYS A 357 -4.50 16.08 -12.82
C LYS A 357 -3.46 15.25 -13.55
N PHE A 358 -3.72 13.96 -13.77
CA PHE A 358 -2.83 13.10 -14.56
C PHE A 358 -2.88 13.49 -16.03
N LYS A 359 -4.07 13.80 -16.56
CA LYS A 359 -4.25 14.25 -17.95
C LYS A 359 -3.57 15.58 -18.25
N THR A 360 -3.44 16.45 -17.24
CA THR A 360 -2.72 17.73 -17.34
C THR A 360 -1.27 17.63 -16.89
N PHE A 361 -0.78 16.45 -16.49
CA PHE A 361 0.56 16.24 -15.93
C PHE A 361 0.89 17.15 -14.73
N SER A 362 -0.13 17.61 -14.01
CA SER A 362 0.00 18.56 -12.89
C SER A 362 -0.24 17.87 -11.54
N VAL A 363 0.18 16.62 -11.43
CA VAL A 363 0.04 15.80 -10.22
C VAL A 363 1.10 16.24 -9.20
N ALA A 364 0.66 16.49 -7.96
CA ALA A 364 1.59 16.79 -6.87
C ALA A 364 2.37 15.53 -6.45
N SER A 365 3.62 15.70 -6.04
CA SER A 365 4.52 14.63 -5.62
C SER A 365 4.18 14.08 -4.22
N ASN A 366 3.00 13.50 -4.06
CA ASN A 366 2.55 12.85 -2.82
C ASN A 366 2.64 11.33 -2.98
N SER A 367 3.46 10.67 -2.15
CA SER A 367 3.61 9.22 -2.16
C SER A 367 2.76 8.53 -1.11
N ARG A 368 2.09 7.43 -1.51
CA ARG A 368 1.39 6.51 -0.61
C ARG A 368 2.38 5.78 0.30
N ASN A 369 3.57 5.48 -0.21
CA ASN A 369 4.63 4.77 0.50
C ASN A 369 5.87 5.69 0.62
N PRO A 370 5.85 6.70 1.50
CA PRO A 370 6.92 7.69 1.59
C PRO A 370 8.29 7.06 1.93
N LYS A 371 8.32 6.00 2.74
CA LYS A 371 9.56 5.27 3.06
C LYS A 371 10.13 4.49 1.88
N ILE A 372 9.27 3.83 1.08
CA ILE A 372 9.71 3.15 -0.15
C ILE A 372 10.25 4.19 -1.13
N ALA A 373 9.52 5.28 -1.34
CA ALA A 373 9.95 6.39 -2.20
C ALA A 373 11.31 6.95 -1.77
N PHE A 374 11.47 7.24 -0.47
CA PHE A 374 12.71 7.74 0.09
C PHE A 374 13.88 6.77 -0.13
N ILE A 375 13.70 5.49 0.20
CA ILE A 375 14.77 4.48 0.07
C ILE A 375 15.18 4.30 -1.40
N LEU A 376 14.22 4.18 -2.32
CA LEU A 376 14.54 4.04 -3.74
C LEU A 376 15.17 5.33 -4.31
N PHE A 377 14.80 6.50 -3.80
CA PHE A 377 15.41 7.77 -4.19
C PHE A 377 16.86 7.85 -3.73
N GLU A 378 17.15 7.54 -2.46
CA GLU A 378 18.50 7.52 -1.92
C GLU A 378 19.39 6.47 -2.61
N MET A 379 18.79 5.40 -3.17
CA MET A 379 19.48 4.42 -4.01
C MET A 379 19.67 4.88 -5.47
N GLY A 380 19.17 6.06 -5.86
CA GLY A 380 19.23 6.57 -7.23
C GLY A 380 18.35 5.78 -8.21
N LEU A 381 17.36 5.03 -7.73
CA LEU A 381 16.45 4.21 -8.54
C LEU A 381 15.20 4.98 -9.01
N VAL A 382 14.88 6.09 -8.35
CA VAL A 382 13.80 7.01 -8.73
C VAL A 382 14.25 8.46 -8.61
N GLU A 383 13.70 9.36 -9.43
CA GLU A 383 14.00 10.80 -9.36
C GLU A 383 13.14 11.51 -8.28
N GLU A 384 13.66 12.57 -7.67
CA GLU A 384 12.88 13.39 -6.72
C GLU A 384 11.86 14.25 -7.47
N ARG A 385 10.64 14.39 -6.92
CA ARG A 385 9.68 15.49 -7.17
C ARG A 385 9.51 15.97 -8.62
N GLY A 386 8.42 15.56 -9.26
CA GLY A 386 7.81 16.26 -10.40
C GLY A 386 8.45 16.02 -11.78
N PHE A 387 9.67 15.48 -11.84
CA PHE A 387 10.34 15.13 -13.10
C PHE A 387 9.61 14.03 -13.87
N GLY A 388 8.97 13.08 -13.17
CA GLY A 388 8.28 11.96 -13.84
C GLY A 388 7.12 12.38 -14.74
N MET A 389 6.25 13.25 -14.23
CA MET A 389 5.14 13.82 -15.02
C MET A 389 5.66 14.79 -16.09
N GLU A 390 6.76 15.47 -15.82
CA GLU A 390 7.42 16.32 -16.80
C GLU A 390 7.94 15.51 -17.99
N GLU A 391 8.56 14.35 -17.76
CA GLU A 391 9.03 13.46 -18.82
C GLU A 391 7.87 12.95 -19.69
N LEU A 392 6.76 12.56 -19.05
CA LEU A 392 5.54 12.15 -19.75
C LEU A 392 4.94 13.29 -20.59
N SER A 393 5.02 14.53 -20.12
CA SER A 393 4.54 15.71 -20.86
C SER A 393 5.35 16.01 -22.13
N LYS A 394 6.60 15.55 -22.21
CA LYS A 394 7.52 15.79 -23.34
C LYS A 394 7.33 14.79 -24.48
N LEU A 395 6.55 13.71 -24.30
CA LEU A 395 6.42 12.63 -25.27
C LEU A 395 5.96 13.10 -26.66
N GLU A 396 4.99 14.02 -26.74
CA GLU A 396 4.55 14.61 -28.01
C GLU A 396 5.68 15.32 -28.75
N LYS A 397 6.54 16.05 -28.02
CA LYS A 397 7.70 16.74 -28.59
C LYS A 397 8.79 15.77 -29.04
N GLN A 398 8.90 14.62 -28.38
CA GLN A 398 9.78 13.51 -28.76
C GLN A 398 9.21 12.68 -29.93
N GLY A 399 8.00 13.02 -30.40
CA GLY A 399 7.37 12.37 -31.53
C GLY A 399 6.56 11.13 -31.15
N TYR A 400 6.26 10.88 -29.88
CA TYR A 400 5.37 9.80 -29.43
C TYR A 400 3.96 10.33 -29.11
N PRO A 401 2.91 9.49 -29.17
CA PRO A 401 1.60 9.87 -28.65
C PRO A 401 1.63 10.20 -27.15
N LYS A 402 0.69 11.04 -26.70
CA LYS A 402 0.50 11.27 -25.26
C LYS A 402 0.12 9.97 -24.55
N PRO A 403 0.58 9.78 -23.31
CA PRO A 403 0.14 8.68 -22.48
C PRO A 403 -1.32 8.87 -22.08
N GLU A 404 -2.02 7.75 -21.86
CA GLU A 404 -3.38 7.75 -21.33
C GLU A 404 -3.42 7.19 -19.93
N PHE A 405 -4.35 7.71 -19.12
CA PHE A 405 -4.57 7.27 -17.76
C PHE A 405 -6.03 6.90 -17.57
N GLU A 406 -6.27 5.69 -17.09
CA GLU A 406 -7.60 5.14 -16.84
C GLU A 406 -7.67 4.59 -15.42
N LEU A 407 -8.83 4.71 -14.78
CA LEU A 407 -9.10 4.07 -13.50
C LEU A 407 -10.14 2.97 -13.73
N ASP A 408 -9.76 1.73 -13.51
CA ASP A 408 -10.62 0.56 -13.59
C ASP A 408 -10.83 0.00 -12.18
N GLY A 409 -11.95 0.38 -11.56
CA GLY A 409 -12.21 0.11 -10.16
C GLY A 409 -11.15 0.73 -9.25
N GLN A 410 -10.32 -0.12 -8.64
CA GLN A 410 -9.21 0.29 -7.76
C GLN A 410 -7.84 0.20 -8.44
N ILE A 411 -7.79 0.05 -9.76
CA ILE A 411 -6.54 -0.13 -10.52
C ILE A 411 -6.31 1.08 -11.42
N LEU A 412 -5.19 1.77 -11.22
CA LEU A 412 -4.72 2.81 -12.12
C LEU A 412 -3.99 2.15 -13.30
N LYS A 413 -4.46 2.39 -14.52
CA LYS A 413 -3.81 1.96 -15.76
C LYS A 413 -3.16 3.17 -16.41
N THR A 414 -1.86 3.05 -16.70
CA THR A 414 -1.11 4.01 -17.51
C THR A 414 -0.73 3.35 -18.82
N ILE A 415 -1.11 3.97 -19.94
CA ILE A 415 -0.90 3.46 -21.28
C ILE A 415 0.19 4.28 -21.97
N ILE A 416 1.27 3.61 -22.37
CA ILE A 416 2.39 4.18 -23.12
C ILE A 416 2.36 3.59 -24.52
N TYR A 417 2.22 4.44 -25.53
CA TYR A 417 2.19 4.00 -26.93
C TYR A 417 3.59 3.75 -27.49
N ARG A 418 3.69 2.74 -28.35
CA ARG A 418 4.85 2.38 -29.15
C ARG A 418 4.78 3.02 -30.52
N GLY A 419 5.94 3.15 -31.17
CA GLY A 419 6.09 3.80 -32.45
C GLY A 419 5.95 5.32 -32.35
N GLY A 420 6.79 6.04 -33.09
CA GLY A 420 6.60 7.48 -33.27
C GLY A 420 5.28 7.76 -33.99
N THR A 421 4.75 8.98 -33.84
CA THR A 421 3.60 9.53 -34.58
C THR A 421 3.70 9.33 -36.09
N ASP A 422 4.90 9.19 -36.66
CA ASP A 422 5.11 8.81 -38.06
C ASP A 422 4.78 7.34 -38.38
N MET A 423 4.98 6.38 -37.46
CA MET A 423 4.54 4.99 -37.66
C MET A 423 3.02 4.86 -37.54
N GLN A 424 2.39 5.52 -36.57
CA GLN A 424 0.93 5.54 -36.47
C GLN A 424 0.27 6.34 -37.61
N LYS A 425 0.90 7.42 -38.10
CA LYS A 425 0.46 8.09 -39.35
C LYS A 425 0.63 7.19 -40.57
N LYS A 426 1.71 6.39 -40.65
CA LYS A 426 1.95 5.44 -41.75
C LYS A 426 0.91 4.31 -41.79
N GLU A 427 0.37 3.89 -40.65
CA GLU A 427 -0.72 2.89 -40.60
C GLU A 427 -2.12 3.51 -40.83
N ASN A 428 -2.33 4.79 -40.50
CA ASN A 428 -3.61 5.50 -40.70
C ASN A 428 -3.66 6.38 -41.96
N LEU A 429 -2.87 6.07 -43.01
CA LEU A 429 -2.97 6.78 -44.28
C LEU A 429 -4.32 6.48 -44.95
N LYS A 430 -5.15 7.52 -45.10
CA LYS A 430 -6.42 7.43 -45.83
C LYS A 430 -6.15 6.91 -47.25
N GLY A 431 -6.82 5.83 -47.63
CA GLY A 431 -6.63 5.18 -48.92
C GLY A 431 -5.71 3.97 -48.93
N LEU A 432 -4.99 3.69 -47.84
CA LEU A 432 -4.08 2.55 -47.76
C LEU A 432 -4.84 1.22 -47.84
N LYS A 433 -6.00 1.12 -47.18
CA LYS A 433 -6.85 -0.08 -47.22
C LYS A 433 -7.37 -0.35 -48.64
N GLU A 434 -7.92 0.67 -49.29
CA GLU A 434 -8.45 0.54 -50.64
C GLU A 434 -7.35 0.13 -51.63
N LEU A 435 -6.13 0.67 -51.46
CA LEU A 435 -4.98 0.32 -52.28
C LEU A 435 -4.47 -1.11 -52.01
N LEU A 436 -4.48 -1.56 -50.76
CA LEU A 436 -4.17 -2.95 -50.40
C LEU A 436 -5.15 -3.93 -51.03
N ASP A 437 -6.45 -3.62 -50.98
CA ASP A 437 -7.52 -4.47 -51.48
C ASP A 437 -7.50 -4.60 -53.01
N HIS A 438 -7.15 -3.53 -53.74
CA HIS A 438 -7.21 -3.49 -55.20
C HIS A 438 -5.85 -3.60 -55.89
N ARG A 439 -4.73 -3.52 -55.14
CA ARG A 439 -3.32 -3.53 -55.59
C ARG A 439 -2.89 -2.38 -56.52
N VAL A 440 -3.78 -1.91 -57.39
CA VAL A 440 -3.60 -0.80 -58.33
C VAL A 440 -4.87 0.05 -58.34
N LEU A 441 -4.73 1.38 -58.24
CA LEU A 441 -5.85 2.32 -58.28
C LEU A 441 -5.53 3.53 -59.15
N THR A 442 -6.53 4.03 -59.88
CA THR A 442 -6.52 5.38 -60.45
C THR A 442 -7.25 6.34 -59.52
N SER A 443 -7.03 7.65 -59.67
CA SER A 443 -7.80 8.65 -58.89
C SER A 443 -9.30 8.54 -59.14
N GLU A 444 -9.72 8.23 -60.37
CA GLU A 444 -11.13 8.02 -60.72
C GLU A 444 -11.71 6.79 -60.00
N LYS A 445 -10.98 5.66 -60.01
CA LYS A 445 -11.44 4.45 -59.33
C LYS A 445 -11.55 4.66 -57.82
N TYR A 446 -10.60 5.38 -57.23
CA TYR A 446 -10.63 5.73 -55.81
C TYR A 446 -11.86 6.59 -55.46
N VAL A 447 -12.19 7.59 -56.29
CA VAL A 447 -13.42 8.40 -56.13
C VAL A 447 -14.67 7.52 -56.14
N GLN A 448 -14.75 6.56 -57.07
CA GLN A 448 -15.89 5.64 -57.14
C GLN A 448 -16.01 4.75 -55.90
N LEU A 449 -14.89 4.35 -55.30
CA LEU A 449 -14.88 3.48 -54.11
C LEU A 449 -15.23 4.24 -52.82
N THR A 450 -14.74 5.47 -52.67
CA THR A 450 -14.82 6.19 -51.37
C THR A 450 -15.79 7.38 -51.38
N GLY A 451 -16.31 7.77 -52.54
CA GLY A 451 -17.24 8.91 -52.69
C GLY A 451 -16.62 10.29 -52.42
N VAL A 452 -15.30 10.41 -52.35
CA VAL A 452 -14.61 11.69 -52.09
C VAL A 452 -14.40 12.48 -53.38
N SER A 453 -14.12 13.78 -53.26
CA SER A 453 -13.79 14.60 -54.45
C SER A 453 -12.49 14.12 -55.13
N GLU A 454 -12.37 14.33 -56.44
CA GLU A 454 -11.17 13.98 -57.22
C GLU A 454 -9.89 14.64 -56.67
N ARG A 455 -10.00 15.88 -56.18
CA ARG A 455 -8.90 16.58 -55.51
C ARG A 455 -8.47 15.88 -54.23
N THR A 456 -9.44 15.40 -53.44
CA THR A 456 -9.18 14.66 -52.20
C THR A 456 -8.59 13.28 -52.48
N ALA A 457 -9.09 12.58 -53.51
CA ALA A 457 -8.57 11.29 -53.95
C ALA A 457 -7.10 11.39 -54.38
N ARG A 458 -6.76 12.36 -55.24
CA ARG A 458 -5.37 12.63 -55.64
C ARG A 458 -4.48 12.95 -54.44
N ARG A 459 -4.98 13.72 -53.46
CA ARG A 459 -4.22 14.01 -52.23
C ARG A 459 -3.92 12.73 -51.45
N HIS A 460 -4.93 11.91 -51.17
CA HIS A 460 -4.77 10.65 -50.44
C HIS A 460 -3.76 9.72 -51.13
N LEU A 461 -3.93 9.50 -52.43
CA LEU A 461 -3.05 8.63 -53.22
C LEU A 461 -1.61 9.17 -53.30
N ASN A 462 -1.43 10.49 -53.47
CA ASN A 462 -0.09 11.09 -53.43
C ASN A 462 0.55 11.06 -52.04
N ASP A 463 -0.24 11.12 -50.96
CA ASP A 463 0.27 10.97 -49.60
C ASP A 463 0.75 9.53 -49.35
N LEU A 464 0.13 8.51 -49.95
CA LEU A 464 0.62 7.13 -49.96
C LEU A 464 1.96 6.99 -50.70
N VAL A 465 2.14 7.70 -51.82
CA VAL A 465 3.40 7.74 -52.56
C VAL A 465 4.50 8.40 -51.74
N LYS A 466 4.21 9.55 -51.11
CA LYS A 466 5.16 10.25 -50.21
C LYS A 466 5.56 9.41 -49.01
N ALA A 467 4.65 8.56 -48.52
CA ALA A 467 4.90 7.66 -47.39
C ALA A 467 5.58 6.33 -47.79
N ASP A 468 5.99 6.20 -49.06
CA ASP A 468 6.64 5.01 -49.62
C ASP A 468 5.78 3.73 -49.58
N LYS A 469 4.46 3.88 -49.62
CA LYS A 469 3.49 2.77 -49.68
C LYS A 469 2.95 2.50 -51.08
N ALA A 470 3.14 3.43 -52.00
CA ALA A 470 2.66 3.33 -53.38
C ALA A 470 3.70 3.88 -54.37
N ILE A 471 3.69 3.36 -55.59
CA ILE A 471 4.43 3.86 -56.75
C ILE A 471 3.43 4.54 -57.68
N LYS A 472 3.73 5.77 -58.10
CA LYS A 472 2.94 6.50 -59.10
C LYS A 472 3.52 6.22 -60.48
N GLU A 473 2.70 5.73 -61.40
CA GLU A 473 3.06 5.48 -62.80
C GLU A 473 2.19 6.36 -63.72
N GLY A 474 2.85 7.24 -64.47
CA GLY A 474 2.22 8.18 -65.41
C GLY A 474 1.95 9.58 -64.84
N ASP A 475 1.67 10.51 -65.75
CA ASP A 475 1.44 11.95 -65.45
C ASP A 475 0.15 12.51 -66.07
N GLY A 476 -0.66 11.65 -66.69
CA GLY A 476 -1.91 12.02 -67.35
C GLY A 476 -3.18 11.57 -66.62
N PRO A 477 -4.36 11.66 -67.26
CA PRO A 477 -5.64 11.21 -66.70
C PRO A 477 -5.65 9.73 -66.30
N ALA A 478 -4.82 8.91 -66.94
CA ALA A 478 -4.65 7.48 -66.66
C ALA A 478 -3.50 7.19 -65.67
N THR A 479 -3.20 8.12 -64.76
CA THR A 479 -2.17 7.89 -63.72
C THR A 479 -2.61 6.75 -62.81
N GLU A 480 -1.74 5.76 -62.64
CA GLU A 480 -1.94 4.61 -61.75
C GLU A 480 -1.09 4.73 -60.49
N TYR A 481 -1.65 4.29 -59.37
CA TYR A 481 -1.00 4.16 -58.08
C TYR A 481 -0.98 2.68 -57.74
N ARG A 482 0.21 2.08 -57.71
CA ARG A 482 0.44 0.66 -57.44
C ARG A 482 1.00 0.50 -56.03
N ILE A 483 0.60 -0.55 -55.32
CA ILE A 483 1.22 -0.88 -54.03
C ILE A 483 2.71 -1.18 -54.21
N LYS A 484 3.54 -0.65 -53.31
CA LYS A 484 4.96 -0.97 -53.26
C LYS A 484 5.14 -2.24 -52.42
N ASP A 485 5.66 -3.31 -53.02
CA ASP A 485 5.93 -4.59 -52.35
C ASP A 485 7.00 -4.46 -51.25
#